data_AF-A0A565C890-F1
#
_entry.id   AF-A0A565C890-F1
#
_cell.length_a   1.000
_cell.length_b   1.000
_cell.length_c   1.000
_cell.angle_alpha   90.00
_cell.angle_beta   90.00
_cell.angle_gamma   90.00
#
_symmetry.space_group_name_H-M   'P 1'
#
loop_
_entity.id
_entity.type
_entity.pdbx_description
1 polymer ?
#
loop_
_entity_poly.entity_id
_entity_poly.type
_entity_poly.pdbx_seq_one_letter_code
_entity_poly.pdbx_strand_id
1 'polypeptide(L)'
;MSMNCGMGWSLLSHKDGSVFQSSAAKPSVSLALVAEAWAMKAGFIIALEMGCVDVTVRSDSHSLVMLLNSFVFFFLDFFRICTPHGQYDCRCSS
;
A
#
# COMPACT_ATOMS: atom_id res chain seq x y z
N MET A 1 -21.27 -6.68 20.21
CA MET A 1 -20.91 -5.95 18.98
C MET A 1 -19.58 -6.49 18.49
N SER A 2 -19.52 -7.20 17.36
CA SER A 2 -18.22 -7.63 16.80
C SER A 2 -17.57 -6.44 16.10
N MET A 3 -16.46 -5.93 16.62
CA MET A 3 -15.60 -4.98 15.91
C MET A 3 -14.85 -5.75 14.83
N ASN A 4 -15.45 -5.81 13.64
CA ASN A 4 -14.80 -6.36 12.46
C ASN A 4 -14.29 -5.19 11.63
N CYS A 5 -12.98 -5.12 11.39
CA CYS A 5 -12.40 -4.21 10.41
C CYS A 5 -12.20 -4.95 9.09
N GLY A 6 -12.52 -4.27 7.98
CA GLY A 6 -12.19 -4.72 6.64
C GLY A 6 -10.76 -4.32 6.27
N MET A 7 -10.09 -5.15 5.50
CA MET A 7 -8.84 -4.81 4.81
C MET A 7 -9.00 -5.08 3.32
N GLY A 8 -8.45 -4.22 2.47
CA GLY A 8 -8.50 -4.37 1.03
C GLY A 8 -7.32 -3.69 0.35
N TRP A 9 -6.81 -4.31 -0.70
CA TRP A 9 -5.73 -3.76 -1.52
C TRP A 9 -5.99 -4.06 -2.99
N SER A 10 -5.44 -3.21 -3.85
CA SER A 10 -5.35 -3.43 -5.28
C SER A 10 -3.95 -3.06 -5.76
N LEU A 11 -3.44 -3.83 -6.71
CA LEU A 11 -2.16 -3.68 -7.37
C LEU A 11 -2.42 -3.63 -8.86
N LEU A 12 -1.94 -2.56 -9.49
CA LEU A 12 -1.97 -2.38 -10.94
C LEU A 12 -0.54 -2.53 -11.44
N SER A 13 -0.30 -3.52 -12.30
CA SER A 13 0.98 -3.69 -12.95
C SER A 13 1.03 -2.86 -14.24
N HIS A 14 2.03 -1.99 -14.34
CA HIS A 14 2.25 -1.16 -15.54
C HIS A 14 2.80 -1.95 -16.74
N LYS A 15 3.38 -3.13 -16.49
CA LYS A 15 4.06 -3.93 -17.53
C LYS A 15 3.07 -4.58 -18.49
N ASP A 16 1.95 -5.05 -17.95
CA ASP A 16 0.93 -5.87 -18.63
C ASP A 16 -0.49 -5.34 -18.42
N GLY A 17 -0.66 -4.28 -17.61
CA GLY A 17 -1.96 -3.70 -17.30
C GLY A 17 -2.82 -4.57 -16.39
N SER A 18 -2.26 -5.62 -15.80
CA SER A 18 -3.02 -6.54 -14.95
C SER A 18 -3.37 -5.89 -13.60
N VAL A 19 -4.55 -6.25 -13.09
CA VAL A 19 -5.05 -5.78 -11.80
C VAL A 19 -5.20 -6.98 -10.88
N PHE A 20 -4.48 -6.96 -9.77
CA PHE A 20 -4.63 -7.91 -8.67
C PHE A 20 -5.29 -7.20 -7.52
N GLN A 21 -6.27 -7.82 -6.90
CA GLN A 21 -6.94 -7.22 -5.76
C GLN A 21 -7.39 -8.30 -4.80
N SER A 22 -7.43 -7.96 -3.52
CA SER A 22 -7.99 -8.82 -2.50
C SER A 22 -8.59 -8.00 -1.38
N SER A 23 -9.63 -8.54 -0.78
CA SER A 23 -10.30 -7.95 0.38
C SER A 23 -10.67 -9.05 1.36
N ALA A 24 -10.47 -8.79 2.65
CA ALA A 24 -10.83 -9.71 3.71
C ALA A 24 -11.39 -8.94 4.91
N ALA A 25 -12.35 -9.55 5.61
CA ALA A 25 -12.72 -9.12 6.95
C ALA A 25 -11.77 -9.80 7.94
N LYS A 26 -11.07 -9.02 8.78
CA LYS A 26 -10.29 -9.56 9.88
C LYS A 26 -11.12 -9.50 11.16
N PRO A 27 -11.63 -10.64 11.66
CA PRO A 27 -12.18 -10.67 13.00
C PRO A 27 -11.06 -10.32 13.98
N SER A 28 -11.38 -9.58 15.05
CA SER A 28 -10.47 -9.18 16.15
C SER A 28 -9.45 -8.06 15.90
N VAL A 29 -9.46 -7.41 14.73
CA VAL A 29 -8.74 -6.13 14.57
C VAL A 29 -9.71 -5.00 14.90
N SER A 30 -9.49 -4.30 16.01
CA SER A 30 -10.34 -3.19 16.46
C SER A 30 -9.90 -1.81 15.96
N LEU A 31 -8.69 -1.71 15.41
CA LEU A 31 -8.11 -0.45 14.94
C LEU A 31 -8.04 -0.43 13.41
N ALA A 32 -8.67 0.58 12.80
CA ALA A 32 -8.64 0.80 11.35
C ALA A 32 -7.21 0.88 10.81
N LEU A 33 -6.32 1.60 11.51
CA LEU A 33 -4.91 1.74 11.13
C LEU A 33 -4.18 0.40 11.02
N VAL A 34 -4.51 -0.56 11.90
CA VAL A 34 -3.92 -1.91 11.84
C VAL A 34 -4.44 -2.63 10.61
N ALA A 35 -5.74 -2.59 10.32
CA ALA A 35 -6.30 -3.22 9.13
C ALA A 35 -5.71 -2.65 7.83
N GLU A 36 -5.48 -1.34 7.76
CA GLU A 36 -4.84 -0.67 6.63
C GLU A 36 -3.37 -1.08 6.48
N ALA A 37 -2.61 -1.12 7.57
CA ALA A 37 -1.22 -1.60 7.54
C ALA A 37 -1.13 -3.06 7.07
N TRP A 38 -2.07 -3.90 7.49
CA TRP A 38 -2.18 -5.29 7.02
C TRP A 38 -2.53 -5.37 5.53
N ALA A 39 -3.45 -4.53 5.04
CA ALA A 39 -3.78 -4.43 3.62
C ALA A 39 -2.55 -4.08 2.79
N MET A 40 -1.79 -3.07 3.23
CA MET A 40 -0.59 -2.62 2.53
C MET A 40 0.50 -3.69 2.53
N LYS A 41 0.74 -4.36 3.67
CA LYS A 41 1.68 -5.48 3.76
C LYS A 41 1.31 -6.61 2.80
N ALA A 42 0.03 -6.98 2.73
CA ALA A 42 -0.43 -8.02 1.82
C ALA A 42 -0.20 -7.64 0.35
N GLY A 43 -0.54 -6.41 -0.03
CA GLY A 43 -0.26 -5.90 -1.38
C GLY A 43 1.23 -5.91 -1.73
N PHE A 44 2.11 -5.53 -0.80
CA PHE A 44 3.55 -5.57 -1.02
C PHE A 44 4.12 -6.98 -1.18
N ILE A 45 3.64 -7.96 -0.40
CA ILE A 45 4.09 -9.35 -0.55
C ILE A 45 3.77 -9.84 -1.97
N ILE A 46 2.56 -9.58 -2.46
CA ILE A 46 2.18 -9.95 -3.83
C ILE A 46 3.03 -9.21 -4.87
N ALA A 47 3.28 -7.91 -4.68
CA ALA A 47 4.16 -7.14 -5.57
C ALA A 47 5.57 -7.76 -5.65
N LEU A 48 6.13 -8.17 -4.51
CA LEU A 48 7.44 -8.81 -4.43
C LEU A 48 7.43 -10.20 -5.09
N GLU A 49 6.40 -11.01 -4.85
CA GLU A 49 6.23 -12.32 -5.51
C GLU A 49 6.11 -12.19 -7.03
N MET A 50 5.56 -11.08 -7.51
CA MET A 50 5.50 -10.73 -8.93
C MET A 50 6.82 -10.17 -9.50
N GLY A 51 7.83 -9.96 -8.65
CA GLY A 51 9.11 -9.39 -9.05
C GLY A 51 9.07 -7.88 -9.31
N CYS A 52 8.12 -7.15 -8.73
CA CYS A 52 8.09 -5.70 -8.79
C CYS A 52 9.25 -5.11 -7.97
N VAL A 53 10.09 -4.30 -8.62
CA VAL A 53 11.22 -3.61 -7.99
C VAL A 53 10.91 -2.16 -7.62
N ASP A 54 9.88 -1.58 -8.24
CA ASP A 54 9.37 -0.24 -7.96
C ASP A 54 7.85 -0.34 -7.75
N VAL A 55 7.38 0.16 -6.61
CA VAL A 55 5.97 0.12 -6.21
C VAL A 55 5.58 1.49 -5.68
N THR A 56 4.61 2.11 -6.34
CA THR A 56 3.94 3.31 -5.82
C THR A 56 2.73 2.90 -5.01
N VAL A 57 2.72 3.25 -3.72
CA VAL A 57 1.57 2.98 -2.84
C VAL A 57 0.70 4.21 -2.69
N ARG A 58 -0.61 4.02 -2.78
CA ARG A 58 -1.63 5.03 -2.51
C ARG A 58 -2.49 4.57 -1.34
N SER A 59 -2.63 5.41 -0.33
CA SER A 59 -3.51 5.17 0.82
C SER A 59 -4.16 6.48 1.24
N ASP A 60 -5.44 6.41 1.58
CA ASP A 60 -6.24 7.50 2.15
C ASP A 60 -5.93 7.74 3.64
N SER A 61 -5.18 6.84 4.28
CA SER A 61 -4.75 6.98 5.67
C SER A 61 -3.52 7.86 5.80
N HIS A 62 -3.76 9.14 6.11
CA HIS A 62 -2.68 10.11 6.35
C HIS A 62 -1.70 9.65 7.44
N SER A 63 -2.23 9.08 8.53
CA SER A 63 -1.41 8.57 9.64
C SER A 63 -0.48 7.44 9.20
N LEU A 64 -0.97 6.52 8.37
CA LEU A 64 -0.17 5.40 7.86
C LEU A 64 0.91 5.89 6.90
N VAL A 65 0.56 6.79 5.98
CA VAL A 65 1.51 7.37 5.03
C VAL A 65 2.60 8.16 5.76
N MET A 66 2.24 8.96 6.75
CA MET A 66 3.21 9.71 7.57
C MET A 66 4.13 8.76 8.33
N LEU A 67 3.57 7.72 8.98
CA LEU A 67 4.35 6.73 9.71
C LEU A 67 5.34 6.05 8.77
N LEU A 68 4.88 5.57 7.62
CA LEU A 68 5.77 4.93 6.64
C LEU A 68 6.82 5.90 6.15
N ASN A 69 6.48 7.10 5.69
CA ASN A 69 7.50 8.06 5.21
C ASN A 69 8.51 8.47 6.29
N SER A 70 8.12 8.47 7.57
CA SER A 70 9.03 8.75 8.69
C SER A 70 10.00 7.61 9.02
N PHE A 71 9.65 6.35 8.74
CA PHE A 71 10.52 5.18 8.94
C PHE A 71 11.21 4.70 7.65
N VAL A 72 10.63 4.97 6.48
CA VAL A 72 11.06 4.52 5.15
C VAL A 72 12.33 5.23 4.68
N PHE A 73 12.66 6.40 5.24
CA PHE A 73 13.90 7.13 4.93
C PHE A 73 15.18 6.32 5.20
N PHE A 74 15.11 5.25 6.02
CA PHE A 74 16.25 4.40 6.33
C PHE A 74 16.33 3.07 5.57
N PHE A 75 15.28 2.67 4.83
CA PHE A 75 15.21 1.32 4.25
C PHE A 75 15.00 1.28 2.73
N LEU A 76 14.52 2.36 2.10
CA LEU A 76 14.08 2.31 0.70
C LEU A 76 14.39 3.62 -0.07
N ASP A 77 15.54 3.68 -0.72
CA ASP A 77 15.74 4.55 -1.91
C ASP A 77 14.82 4.10 -3.09
N PHE A 78 14.09 2.98 -2.95
CA PHE A 78 13.33 2.30 -4.02
C PHE A 78 11.80 2.42 -3.94
N PHE A 79 11.19 2.95 -2.88
CA PHE A 79 9.73 2.94 -2.71
C PHE A 79 9.19 4.34 -2.41
N ARG A 80 8.32 4.84 -3.29
CA ARG A 80 7.69 6.16 -3.15
C ARG A 80 6.20 6.01 -2.83
N ILE A 81 5.78 6.48 -1.65
CA ILE A 81 4.37 6.43 -1.20
C ILE A 81 3.73 7.80 -1.42
N CYS A 82 2.60 7.83 -2.13
CA CYS A 82 1.88 9.06 -2.48
C CYS A 82 0.52 9.13 -1.77
N THR A 83 0.23 10.26 -1.13
CA THR A 83 -1.13 10.56 -0.62
C THR A 83 -2.07 10.92 -1.77
N PRO A 84 -3.38 10.62 -1.68
CA PRO A 84 -4.36 10.91 -2.74
C PRO A 84 -4.56 12.41 -3.05
N HIS A 85 -4.09 13.32 -2.19
CA HIS A 85 -4.15 14.78 -2.42
C HIS A 85 -2.85 15.42 -2.93
N GLY A 86 -1.82 14.63 -3.24
CA GLY A 86 -0.53 15.13 -3.74
C GLY A 86 -0.32 14.76 -5.20
N GLN A 87 -0.64 15.68 -6.11
CA GLN A 87 -0.37 15.57 -7.54
C GLN A 87 1.13 15.75 -7.79
N TYR A 88 1.89 14.65 -7.83
CA TYR A 88 3.28 14.67 -8.29
C TYR A 88 3.43 13.72 -9.47
N ASP A 89 3.74 14.34 -10.60
CA ASP A 89 4.07 13.74 -11.89
C ASP A 89 5.40 12.96 -11.75
N CYS A 90 5.35 11.64 -11.91
CA CYS A 90 6.53 10.79 -11.88
C CYS A 90 7.00 10.59 -13.32
N ARG A 91 8.06 11.33 -13.72
CA ARG A 91 8.77 11.05 -14.96
C ARG A 91 9.56 9.75 -14.81
N CYS A 92 9.24 8.76 -15.64
CA CYS A 92 10.10 7.61 -15.86
C CYS A 92 11.38 8.11 -16.55
N SER A 93 12.52 7.94 -15.90
CA SER A 93 13.82 8.08 -16.57
C SER A 93 13.96 6.91 -17.54
N SER A 94 13.92 7.25 -18.83
CA SER A 94 14.21 6.40 -19.99
C SER A 94 15.60 5.77 -19.96
#